data_AF-A0A7J4LEH1-F1
#
_entry.id   AF-A0A7J4LEH1-F1
#
_cell.length_a   1.000
_cell.length_b   1.000
_cell.length_c   1.000
_cell.angle_alpha   90.00
_cell.angle_beta   90.00
_cell.angle_gamma   90.00
#
_symmetry.space_group_name_H-M   'P 1'
#
loop_
_entity.id
_entity.type
_entity.pdbx_description
1 polymer ?
#
loop_
_entity_poly.entity_id
_entity_poly.type
_entity_poly.pdbx_seq_one_letter_code
_entity_poly.pdbx_strand_id
1 'polypeptide(L)'
;PSSKGRINRFKEAIDILKKYRPDCWVGIVKNATRSNEEEIICRCQDLEKYADFVDMSTILIVGNSKTEYNDIMLITPRGYKL
;
A
#
# COMPACT_ATOMS: atom_id res chain seq x y z
N PRO A 1 -9.96 7.70 3.56
CA PRO A 1 -11.17 7.83 4.43
C PRO A 1 -10.95 8.77 5.63
N SER A 2 -11.63 9.91 5.67
CA SER A 2 -11.56 10.82 6.82
C SER A 2 -12.95 11.05 7.39
N SER A 3 -13.12 10.85 8.70
CA SER A 3 -14.25 11.45 9.40
C SER A 3 -13.96 12.94 9.59
N LYS A 4 -15.00 13.78 9.69
CA LYS A 4 -14.91 15.26 9.74
C LYS A 4 -13.92 15.83 10.78
N GLY A 5 -13.47 15.05 11.77
CA GLY A 5 -12.51 15.47 12.79
C GLY A 5 -11.08 14.88 12.68
N ARG A 6 -10.78 14.03 11.67
CA ARG A 6 -9.50 13.28 11.61
C ARG A 6 -8.91 13.25 10.20
N ILE A 7 -8.76 14.44 9.62
CA ILE A 7 -8.34 14.65 8.22
C ILE A 7 -6.91 14.11 7.95
N ASN A 8 -6.00 14.09 8.94
CA ASN A 8 -4.58 13.82 8.71
C ASN A 8 -4.08 12.40 9.01
N ARG A 9 -4.91 11.46 9.46
CA ARG A 9 -4.42 10.13 9.91
C ARG A 9 -3.75 9.31 8.81
N PHE A 10 -4.24 9.43 7.59
CA PHE A 10 -3.65 8.75 6.45
C PHE A 10 -2.24 9.27 6.17
N LYS A 11 -2.07 10.60 6.13
CA LYS A 11 -0.79 11.24 5.93
C LYS A 11 0.20 10.90 7.05
N GLU A 12 -0.23 10.99 8.31
CA GLU A 12 0.60 10.60 9.46
C GLU A 12 1.09 9.14 9.37
N ALA A 13 0.21 8.21 8.95
CA ALA A 13 0.59 6.81 8.77
C ALA A 13 1.62 6.63 7.65
N ILE A 14 1.47 7.37 6.53
CA ILE A 14 2.45 7.37 5.44
C ILE A 14 3.78 7.94 5.91
N ASP A 15 3.78 9.05 6.66
CA ASP A 15 5.00 9.69 7.17
C ASP A 15 5.77 8.73 8.09
N ILE A 16 5.06 8.02 8.98
CA ILE A 16 5.63 6.97 9.82
C ILE A 16 6.20 5.85 8.94
N LEU A 17 5.44 5.40 7.94
CA LEU A 17 5.88 4.30 7.07
C LEU A 17 7.15 4.68 6.29
N LYS A 18 7.20 5.88 5.69
CA LYS A 18 8.36 6.42 4.97
C LYS A 18 9.59 6.54 5.87
N LYS A 19 9.40 6.89 7.16
CA LYS A 19 10.50 6.98 8.12
C LYS A 19 11.20 5.63 8.36
N TYR A 20 10.45 4.53 8.36
CA TYR A 20 11.00 3.21 8.71
C TYR A 20 11.18 2.26 7.52
N ARG A 21 10.44 2.46 6.42
CA ARG A 21 10.40 1.59 5.23
C ARG A 21 10.19 2.41 3.95
N PRO A 22 11.10 3.33 3.60
CA PRO A 22 10.91 4.23 2.46
C PRO A 22 10.77 3.50 1.12
N ASP A 23 11.43 2.36 0.97
CA ASP A 23 11.51 1.61 -0.29
C ASP A 23 10.60 0.38 -0.36
N CYS A 24 9.73 0.14 0.62
CA CYS A 24 8.89 -1.06 0.56
C CYS A 24 7.83 -0.95 -0.56
N TRP A 25 7.44 -2.10 -1.09
CA TRP A 25 6.29 -2.20 -1.98
C TRP A 25 4.99 -2.11 -1.19
N VAL A 26 4.01 -1.40 -1.77
CA VAL A 26 2.68 -1.25 -1.22
C VAL A 26 1.65 -1.60 -2.30
N GLY A 27 0.75 -2.52 -1.97
CA GLY A 27 -0.44 -2.80 -2.75
C GLY A 27 -1.61 -1.95 -2.23
N ILE A 28 -2.32 -1.28 -3.13
CA ILE A 28 -3.53 -0.51 -2.85
C ILE A 28 -4.66 -1.23 -3.56
N VAL A 29 -5.58 -1.83 -2.79
CA VAL A 29 -6.70 -2.60 -3.34
C VAL A 29 -8.00 -1.92 -2.96
N LYS A 30 -8.75 -1.46 -3.95
CA LYS A 30 -10.04 -0.80 -3.77
C LYS A 30 -11.16 -1.74 -4.15
N ASN A 31 -12.23 -1.76 -3.35
CA ASN A 31 -13.40 -2.61 -3.57
C ASN A 31 -13.06 -4.10 -3.71
N ALA A 32 -12.08 -4.59 -2.96
CA ALA A 32 -11.65 -5.99 -2.97
C ALA A 32 -12.85 -6.96 -2.95
N THR A 33 -12.84 -7.97 -3.82
CA THR A 33 -13.86 -9.01 -4.06
C THR A 33 -15.20 -8.52 -4.62
N ARG A 34 -15.28 -7.28 -5.12
CA ARG A 34 -16.48 -6.71 -5.76
C ARG A 34 -16.27 -6.50 -7.25
N SER A 35 -17.36 -6.23 -7.98
CA SER A 35 -17.34 -6.09 -9.45
C SER A 35 -16.44 -4.97 -10.00
N ASN A 36 -16.14 -3.95 -9.18
CA ASN A 36 -15.30 -2.81 -9.53
C ASN A 36 -14.01 -2.80 -8.69
N GLU A 37 -13.40 -3.98 -8.53
CA GLU A 37 -12.08 -4.10 -7.90
C GLU A 37 -11.02 -3.40 -8.76
N GLU A 38 -10.19 -2.60 -8.11
CA GLU A 38 -9.09 -1.89 -8.74
C GLU A 38 -7.84 -2.05 -7.86
N GLU A 39 -6.70 -2.33 -8.49
CA GLU A 39 -5.44 -2.54 -7.79
C GLU A 39 -4.32 -1.62 -8.33
N ILE A 40 -3.51 -1.10 -7.42
CA ILE A 40 -2.32 -0.32 -7.74
C ILE A 40 -1.16 -0.88 -6.91
N ILE A 41 -0.05 -1.18 -7.57
CA ILE A 41 1.20 -1.52 -6.89
C ILE A 41 2.16 -0.35 -7.07
N CYS A 42 2.68 0.15 -5.96
CA CYS A 42 3.63 1.27 -5.97
C CYS A 42 4.70 1.09 -4.89
N ARG A 43 5.73 1.93 -4.95
CA ARG A 43 6.69 2.09 -3.84
C ARG A 43 6.08 2.99 -2.77
N CYS A 44 6.44 2.75 -1.51
CA CYS A 44 5.98 3.55 -0.37
C CYS A 44 6.23 5.06 -0.55
N GLN A 45 7.35 5.44 -1.16
CA GLN A 45 7.65 6.85 -1.47
C GLN A 45 6.60 7.51 -2.39
N ASP A 46 5.98 6.73 -3.28
CA ASP A 46 5.00 7.19 -4.27
C ASP A 46 3.55 7.11 -3.78
N LEU A 47 3.32 6.54 -2.60
CA LEU A 47 1.98 6.26 -2.08
C LEU A 47 1.09 7.52 -1.97
N GLU A 48 1.67 8.68 -1.68
CA GLU A 48 0.93 9.96 -1.62
C GLU A 48 0.31 10.37 -2.96
N LYS A 49 0.90 9.96 -4.10
CA LYS A 49 0.36 10.24 -5.43
C LYS A 49 -1.01 9.59 -5.65
N TYR A 50 -1.33 8.57 -4.85
CA TYR A 50 -2.57 7.81 -4.92
C TYR A 50 -3.53 8.13 -3.75
N ALA A 51 -3.30 9.21 -3.00
CA ALA A 51 -4.13 9.57 -1.86
C ALA A 51 -5.62 9.71 -2.23
N ASP A 52 -5.93 10.26 -3.41
CA ASP A 52 -7.29 10.44 -3.91
C ASP A 52 -7.99 9.11 -4.28
N PHE A 53 -7.23 8.05 -4.52
CA PHE A 53 -7.75 6.71 -4.78
C PHE A 53 -8.26 6.04 -3.49
N VAL A 54 -7.74 6.47 -2.33
CA VAL A 54 -7.93 5.81 -1.02
C VAL A 54 -9.16 6.33 -0.27
N ASP A 55 -10.18 5.47 -0.18
CA ASP A 55 -11.43 5.74 0.52
C ASP A 55 -11.74 4.66 1.58
N MET A 56 -13.01 4.50 1.95
CA MET A 56 -13.46 3.56 2.98
C MET A 56 -13.46 2.09 2.51
N SER A 57 -13.43 1.83 1.20
CA SER A 57 -13.39 0.48 0.65
C SER A 57 -11.99 0.09 0.14
N THR A 58 -10.96 0.82 0.58
CA THR A 58 -9.58 0.61 0.17
C THR A 58 -8.76 -0.08 1.27
N ILE A 59 -7.95 -1.06 0.87
CA ILE A 59 -7.00 -1.80 1.72
C ILE A 59 -5.59 -1.49 1.24
N LEU A 60 -4.70 -1.14 2.18
CA LEU A 60 -3.27 -1.04 1.94
C LEU A 60 -2.55 -2.29 2.44
N ILE A 61 -1.80 -2.95 1.57
CA ILE A 61 -0.95 -4.09 1.89
C ILE A 61 0.50 -3.64 1.83
N VAL A 62 1.14 -3.53 3.00
CA VAL A 62 2.53 -3.07 3.12
C VAL A 62 3.47 -4.27 3.14
N GLY A 63 4.30 -4.38 2.11
CA GLY A 63 5.36 -5.38 2.02
C GLY A 63 6.41 -5.22 3.11
N ASN A 64 7.11 -6.32 3.41
CA ASN A 64 8.30 -6.28 4.24
C ASN A 64 9.55 -5.99 3.40
N SER A 65 10.74 -6.01 4.02
CA SER A 65 12.00 -5.70 3.35
C SER A 65 12.44 -6.70 2.28
N LYS A 66 11.83 -7.89 2.24
CA LYS A 66 12.08 -8.93 1.23
C LYS A 66 10.96 -9.03 0.20
N THR A 67 9.87 -8.27 0.37
CA THR A 67 8.79 -8.28 -0.62
C THR A 67 9.30 -7.65 -1.90
N GLU A 68 9.07 -8.32 -3.03
CA GLU A 68 9.43 -7.89 -4.37
C GLU A 68 8.17 -7.88 -5.26
N TYR A 69 8.21 -7.12 -6.35
CA TYR A 69 7.17 -7.10 -7.37
C TYR A 69 7.72 -7.76 -8.63
N ASN A 70 7.03 -8.80 -9.13
CA ASN A 70 7.44 -9.54 -10.32
C ASN A 70 6.66 -9.16 -11.58
N ASP A 71 6.21 -7.91 -11.67
CA ASP A 71 5.32 -7.37 -12.71
C ASP A 71 3.89 -7.92 -12.72
N ILE A 72 3.56 -8.89 -11.86
CA ILE A 72 2.21 -9.46 -11.73
C ILE A 72 1.69 -9.29 -10.29
N MET A 73 2.51 -9.58 -9.29
CA MET A 73 2.08 -9.59 -7.89
C MET A 73 3.23 -9.31 -6.92
N LEU A 74 2.86 -8.98 -5.68
CA LEU A 74 3.81 -8.87 -4.58
C LEU A 74 4.13 -10.25 -4.00
N ILE A 75 5.42 -10.59 -3.98
CA ILE A 75 5.92 -11.89 -3.51
C ILE A 75 6.94 -11.66 -2.40
N THR A 76 6.83 -12.43 -1.32
CA THR A 76 7.87 -12.48 -0.29
C THR A 76 8.53 -13.86 -0.30
N PRO A 77 9.75 -14.01 -0.84
CA PRO A 77 10.46 -15.28 -0.85
C PRO A 77 10.78 -15.72 0.57
N ARG A 78 10.57 -17.02 0.85
CA ARG A 78 10.81 -17.62 2.17
C ARG A 78 12.29 -17.82 2.51
N GLY A 79 13.20 -17.46 1.60
CA GLY A 79 14.65 -17.44 1.84
C GLY A 79 15.33 -18.80 1.84
N TYR A 80 14.66 -19.85 1.35
CA TYR A 80 15.33 -21.11 1.06
C TYR A 80 16.31 -20.90 -0.09
N LYS A 81 17.60 -21.13 0.15
CA LYS A 81 18.54 -21.40 -0.93
C LYS A 81 18.22 -22.81 -1.42
N LEU A 82 17.84 -22.94 -2.70
CA LEU A 82 17.89 -24.22 -3.40
C LEU A 82 19.36 -24.63 -3.60
#